data_AF-A0A661IDL6-F1
#
_entry.id   AF-A0A661IDL6-F1
#
_cell.length_a   1.000
_cell.length_b   1.000
_cell.length_c   1.000
_cell.angle_alpha   90.00
_cell.angle_beta   90.00
_cell.angle_gamma   90.00
#
_symmetry.space_group_name_H-M   'P 1'
#
loop_
_entity.id
_entity.type
_entity.pdbx_description
1 polymer ?
#
loop_
_entity_poly.entity_id
_entity_poly.type
_entity_poly.pdbx_seq_one_letter_code
_entity_poly.pdbx_strand_id
1 'polypeptide(L)'
;MPAAPGGFITPSTRHTGRPGRSEVVPAIAEDKCTGCGRCLEVCPPRAITLEGGKARVEEEFCEECGFCAPACPEGAIEIPWPIYCSS
;
A
#
# COMPACT_ATOMS: atom_id res chain seq x y z
N MET A 1 37.34 -35.24 4.80
CA MET A 1 36.62 -34.51 3.74
C MET A 1 35.50 -33.72 4.42
N PRO A 2 35.50 -32.39 4.27
CA PRO A 2 34.88 -31.44 5.19
C PRO A 2 33.35 -31.41 5.13
N ALA A 3 32.78 -31.06 6.29
CA ALA A 3 31.37 -30.89 6.57
C ALA A 3 30.71 -29.82 5.67
N ALA A 4 29.57 -30.18 5.08
CA ALA A 4 28.66 -29.20 4.49
C ALA A 4 28.11 -28.31 5.63
N PRO A 5 28.29 -26.98 5.58
CA PRO A 5 27.71 -26.13 6.60
C PRO A 5 26.20 -26.00 6.35
N GLY A 6 25.43 -26.54 7.29
CA GLY A 6 24.19 -25.91 7.74
C GLY A 6 22.97 -26.15 6.88
N GLY A 7 22.33 -27.30 7.07
CA GLY A 7 20.88 -27.38 6.92
C GLY A 7 20.21 -26.55 8.02
N PHE A 8 19.30 -25.67 7.62
CA PHE A 8 18.11 -25.35 8.40
C PHE A 8 16.90 -25.62 7.52
N ILE A 9 16.41 -26.85 7.66
CA ILE A 9 15.03 -27.26 7.43
C ILE A 9 14.04 -26.18 7.86
N THR A 10 13.59 -25.31 6.95
CA THR A 10 12.33 -24.58 7.16
C THR A 10 11.20 -25.44 6.62
N PRO A 11 10.18 -25.78 7.44
CA PRO A 11 8.98 -26.39 6.92
C PRO A 11 8.24 -25.30 6.18
N SER A 12 8.57 -25.06 4.91
CA SER A 12 7.73 -24.21 4.04
C SER A 12 6.50 -25.01 3.57
N THR A 13 5.87 -25.72 4.51
CA THR A 13 4.56 -26.29 4.36
C THR A 13 3.57 -25.15 4.34
N ARG A 14 3.02 -24.91 3.14
CA ARG A 14 1.68 -24.32 2.94
C ARG A 14 1.42 -23.01 3.70
N HIS A 15 1.90 -21.91 3.14
CA HIS A 15 0.99 -20.77 2.98
C HIS A 15 0.23 -20.96 1.67
N THR A 16 -0.71 -21.89 1.73
CA THR A 16 -1.85 -21.98 0.82
C THR A 16 -2.54 -20.63 0.77
N GLY A 17 -2.39 -19.93 -0.35
CA GLY A 17 -3.15 -18.73 -0.70
C GLY A 17 -2.70 -17.46 0.02
N ARG A 18 -2.09 -16.54 -0.73
CA ARG A 18 -2.31 -15.11 -0.47
C ARG A 18 -3.42 -14.67 -1.42
N PRO A 19 -4.71 -14.81 -1.06
CA PRO A 19 -5.77 -14.23 -1.87
C PRO A 19 -5.61 -12.70 -1.82
N GLY A 20 -5.65 -12.04 -2.99
CA GLY A 20 -5.67 -10.58 -3.11
C GLY A 20 -4.30 -9.92 -3.19
N ARG A 21 -3.62 -10.00 -4.34
CA ARG A 21 -2.34 -9.31 -4.59
C ARG A 21 -2.49 -7.84 -5.00
N SER A 22 -3.70 -7.32 -5.20
CA SER A 22 -3.87 -6.05 -5.95
C SER A 22 -5.15 -5.27 -5.67
N GLU A 23 -5.86 -5.52 -4.56
CA GLU A 23 -7.17 -4.88 -4.32
C GLU A 23 -7.14 -3.87 -3.16
N VAL A 24 -5.96 -3.60 -2.57
CA VAL A 24 -5.83 -2.66 -1.44
C VAL A 24 -5.46 -1.28 -1.96
N VAL A 25 -6.35 -0.71 -2.76
CA VAL A 25 -6.19 0.66 -3.26
C VAL A 25 -6.72 1.63 -2.20
N PRO A 26 -5.96 2.67 -1.82
CA PRO A 26 -6.46 3.72 -0.94
C PRO A 26 -7.72 4.36 -1.52
N ALA A 27 -8.81 4.34 -0.76
CA ALA A 27 -10.03 5.06 -1.10
C ALA A 27 -9.86 6.55 -0.74
N ILE A 28 -10.28 7.42 -1.65
CA ILE A 28 -10.19 8.88 -1.45
C ILE A 28 -11.60 9.42 -1.18
N ALA A 29 -11.78 9.99 0.01
CA ALA A 29 -12.98 10.72 0.37
C ALA A 29 -12.97 12.09 -0.32
N GLU A 30 -13.71 12.20 -1.41
CA GLU A 30 -13.83 13.42 -2.19
C GLU A 30 -14.36 14.63 -1.39
N ASP A 31 -15.14 14.39 -0.34
CA ASP A 31 -15.70 15.43 0.53
C ASP A 31 -14.65 16.10 1.44
N LYS A 32 -13.58 15.36 1.78
CA LYS A 32 -12.46 15.85 2.59
C LYS A 32 -11.25 16.21 1.75
N CYS A 33 -11.19 15.75 0.50
CA CYS A 33 -10.07 16.00 -0.38
C CYS A 33 -10.10 17.44 -0.86
N THR A 34 -9.14 18.24 -0.39
CA THR A 34 -8.94 19.63 -0.81
C THR A 34 -8.06 19.78 -2.06
N GLY A 35 -7.59 18.67 -2.64
CA GLY A 35 -6.68 18.69 -3.77
C GLY A 35 -5.27 19.19 -3.45
N CYS A 36 -4.86 19.13 -2.18
CA CYS A 36 -3.58 19.70 -1.72
C CYS A 36 -2.32 19.08 -2.37
N GLY A 37 -2.43 17.91 -2.98
CA GLY A 37 -1.35 17.28 -3.74
C GLY A 37 -0.23 16.63 -2.94
N ARG A 38 -0.25 16.69 -1.59
CA ARG A 38 0.79 16.07 -0.74
C ARG A 38 0.96 14.57 -0.98
N CYS A 39 -0.13 13.87 -1.27
CA CYS A 39 -0.11 12.46 -1.59
C CYS A 39 0.70 12.14 -2.86
N LEU A 40 0.80 13.07 -3.83
CA LEU A 40 1.60 12.90 -5.04
C LEU A 40 3.09 13.03 -4.74
N GLU A 41 3.48 13.92 -3.82
CA GLU A 41 4.88 14.13 -3.45
C GLU A 41 5.49 12.92 -2.72
N VAL A 42 4.68 12.26 -1.89
CA VAL A 42 5.11 11.09 -1.11
C VAL A 42 4.96 9.77 -1.87
N CYS A 43 4.39 9.77 -3.08
CA CYS A 43 4.13 8.56 -3.85
C CYS A 43 5.31 8.28 -4.81
N PRO A 44 6.20 7.31 -4.52
CA PRO A 44 7.31 6.97 -5.40
C PRO A 44 6.89 6.58 -6.83
N PRO A 45 5.87 5.71 -7.02
CA PRO A 45 5.45 5.32 -8.36
C PRO A 45 4.54 6.37 -9.02
N ARG A 46 4.20 7.45 -8.30
CA ARG A 46 3.26 8.49 -8.75
C ARG A 46 1.92 7.91 -9.24
N ALA A 47 1.43 6.92 -8.51
CA ALA A 47 0.12 6.31 -8.75
C ALA A 47 -1.06 7.24 -8.41
N ILE A 48 -0.82 8.48 -7.98
CA ILE A 48 -1.86 9.41 -7.57
C ILE A 48 -1.84 10.60 -8.51
N THR A 49 -3.00 10.96 -9.05
CA THR A 49 -3.22 12.10 -9.94
C THR A 49 -4.21 13.08 -9.31
N LEU A 50 -4.24 14.33 -9.81
CA LEU A 50 -5.22 15.32 -9.39
C LEU A 50 -6.16 15.62 -10.56
N GLU A 51 -7.41 15.21 -10.45
CA GLU A 51 -8.46 15.50 -11.42
C GLU A 51 -9.52 16.40 -10.78
N GLY A 52 -9.78 17.57 -11.38
CA GLY A 52 -10.81 18.49 -10.90
C GLY A 52 -10.60 19.02 -9.48
N GLY A 53 -9.35 19.08 -9.00
CA GLY A 53 -9.02 19.48 -7.64
C GLY A 53 -9.20 18.37 -6.61
N LYS A 54 -9.36 17.12 -7.03
CA LYS A 54 -9.46 15.94 -6.17
C LYS A 54 -8.41 14.92 -6.52
N ALA A 55 -7.86 14.26 -5.51
CA ALA A 55 -6.88 13.20 -5.74
C ALA A 55 -7.59 11.93 -6.25
N ARG A 56 -6.99 11.27 -7.23
CA ARG A 56 -7.39 9.96 -7.75
C ARG A 56 -6.21 9.01 -7.70
N VAL A 57 -6.47 7.74 -7.41
CA VAL A 57 -5.44 6.69 -7.37
C VAL A 57 -5.61 5.79 -8.58
N GLU A 58 -4.53 5.62 -9.33
CA GLU A 58 -4.40 4.63 -10.40
C GLU A 58 -3.95 3.31 -9.78
N GLU A 59 -4.88 2.35 -9.73
CA GLU A 59 -4.64 1.02 -9.16
C GLU A 59 -3.48 0.27 -9.85
N GLU A 60 -3.29 0.50 -11.15
CA GLU A 60 -2.25 -0.15 -11.95
C GLU A 60 -0.82 0.24 -11.54
N PHE A 61 -0.64 1.44 -10.99
CA PHE A 61 0.65 1.94 -10.52
C PHE A 61 0.79 1.87 -8.99
N CYS A 62 -0.31 1.57 -8.27
CA CYS A 62 -0.32 1.58 -6.83
C CYS A 62 0.43 0.36 -6.28
N GLU A 63 1.59 0.60 -5.68
CA GLU A 63 2.40 -0.44 -5.04
C GLU A 63 1.95 -0.77 -3.60
N GLU A 64 0.75 -0.33 -3.19
CA GLU A 64 0.15 -0.64 -1.88
C GLU A 64 1.07 -0.30 -0.67
N CYS A 65 1.97 0.69 -0.83
CA CYS A 65 2.90 1.11 0.21
C CYS A 65 2.25 1.90 1.35
N GLY A 66 1.13 2.58 1.07
CA GLY A 66 0.31 3.26 2.07
C GLY A 66 0.88 4.55 2.67
N PHE A 67 1.99 5.09 2.12
CA PHE A 67 2.57 6.37 2.57
C PHE A 67 1.65 7.58 2.34
N CYS A 68 0.69 7.46 1.42
CA CYS A 68 -0.23 8.55 1.11
C CYS A 68 -1.21 8.87 2.26
N ALA A 69 -1.64 7.88 3.05
CA ALA A 69 -2.55 8.09 4.17
C ALA A 69 -1.99 9.02 5.26
N PRO A 70 -0.82 8.75 5.87
CA PRO A 70 -0.25 9.65 6.89
C PRO A 70 0.21 10.99 6.30
N ALA A 71 0.47 11.07 5.00
CA ALA A 71 0.82 12.32 4.34
C ALA A 71 -0.38 13.24 4.08
N CYS A 72 -1.61 12.72 4.14
CA CYS A 72 -2.81 13.49 3.92
C CYS A 72 -3.18 14.26 5.21
N PRO A 73 -3.07 15.60 5.24
CA PRO A 73 -3.38 16.40 6.43
C PRO A 73 -4.88 16.39 6.76
N GLU A 74 -5.72 16.25 5.74
CA GLU A 74 -7.18 16.21 5.87
C GLU A 74 -7.69 14.82 6.29
N GLY A 75 -6.82 13.80 6.30
CA GLY A 75 -7.24 12.41 6.51
C GLY A 75 -8.27 11.95 5.47
N ALA A 76 -8.17 12.44 4.24
CA ALA A 76 -9.09 12.10 3.15
C ALA A 76 -8.78 10.75 2.50
N ILE A 77 -7.65 10.12 2.85
CA ILE A 77 -7.20 8.84 2.29
C ILE A 77 -7.43 7.75 3.33
N GLU A 78 -8.31 6.81 3.01
CA GLU A 78 -8.59 5.63 3.82
C GLU A 78 -8.00 4.40 3.14
N ILE A 79 -7.10 3.72 3.84
CA ILE A 79 -6.55 2.46 3.35
C ILE A 79 -7.25 1.35 4.12
N PRO A 80 -7.95 0.43 3.44
CA PRO A 80 -8.51 -0.74 4.08
C PRO A 80 -7.35 -1.68 4.45
N TRP A 81 -6.71 -1.45 5.59
CA TRP A 81 -5.65 -2.30 6.10
C TRP A 81 -6.25 -3.44 6.94
N PRO A 82 -6.26 -4.70 6.47
CA PRO A 82 -6.46 -5.84 7.36
C PRO A 82 -5.17 -6.35 8.00
N ILE A 83 -4.01 -5.68 7.89
CA ILE A 83 -2.71 -6.31 8.24
C ILE A 83 -1.79 -5.58 9.22
N TYR A 84 -2.06 -4.35 9.69
CA TYR A 84 -1.23 -3.73 10.72
C TYR A 84 -1.95 -3.67 12.08
N CYS A 85 -2.20 -4.84 12.65
CA CYS A 85 -2.05 -5.09 14.09
C CYS A 85 -1.97 -6.60 14.34
N SER A 86 -1.03 -7.30 13.69
CA SER A 86 -0.44 -8.50 14.29
C SER A 86 0.87 -8.07 14.92
N SER A 87 0.76 -7.55 16.15
CA SER A 87 1.86 -7.54 17.13
C SER A 87 2.48 -8.93 17.28
#